data_AF-A0A1V1FIL3-F1
#
_entry.id   AF-A0A1V1FIL3-F1
#
_cell.length_a   1.000
_cell.length_b   1.000
_cell.length_c   1.000
_cell.angle_alpha   90.00
_cell.angle_beta   90.00
_cell.angle_gamma   90.00
#
_symmetry.space_group_name_H-M   'P 1'
#
loop_
_entity.id
_entity.type
_entity.pdbx_description
1 polymer ?
#
loop_
_entity_poly.entity_id
_entity_poly.type
_entity_poly.pdbx_seq_one_letter_code
_entity_poly.pdbx_strand_id
1 'polypeptide(L)'
;VEAYTAPKKEPKLIFSEAVEEEIAAIVSYLKKHKFQAVNSYRNIAINLLKNNKKTYEKLHDEPLWTELQPILIEAARHIELHHDTDDIKEAFAEEYAAFNRGIVTEVVHYKEQMNEQKTLTERIDNILIHPLFGIPIFLFFMWGLFQLTFTVGNIPMEWIDGFFVWLGNVIAPTISNDDVRSLIVDGIIGGVGAVVLFTPNIIILFIGIALLETTGYMSRVAFLLDGFFHKFGLHGQSFIPLVTGFGCSIPAYMSARILKNDRDRLLTLFIIGFMSCGARLPVYVLFAGAFFGDAMAGNVLFAIYVSG
;
A
#
# COMPACT_ATOMS: atom_id res chain seq x y z
N VAL A 1 -43.39 14.91 25.97
CA VAL A 1 -42.21 14.02 25.96
C VAL A 1 -41.66 14.02 27.37
N GLU A 2 -42.03 13.03 28.17
CA GLU A 2 -41.48 12.87 29.52
C GLU A 2 -39.99 12.54 29.37
N ALA A 3 -39.13 13.52 29.64
CA ALA A 3 -37.69 13.33 29.63
C ALA A 3 -37.36 12.39 30.80
N TYR A 4 -36.87 11.20 30.47
CA TYR A 4 -36.45 10.18 31.43
C TYR A 4 -35.36 10.77 32.34
N THR A 5 -35.73 11.12 33.58
CA THR A 5 -34.84 11.69 34.60
C THR A 5 -34.06 10.58 35.31
N ALA A 6 -33.25 9.83 34.55
CA ALA A 6 -32.26 8.96 35.17
C ALA A 6 -31.19 9.83 35.87
N PRO A 7 -30.74 9.47 37.08
CA PRO A 7 -29.60 10.15 37.70
C PRO A 7 -28.38 10.01 36.76
N LYS A 8 -27.64 11.11 36.57
CA LYS A 8 -26.39 11.11 35.78
C LYS A 8 -25.44 10.07 36.40
N LYS A 9 -25.34 8.89 35.78
CA LYS A 9 -24.33 7.89 36.15
C LYS A 9 -22.97 8.36 35.67
N GLU A 10 -21.95 8.11 36.48
CA GLU A 10 -20.57 8.36 36.07
C GLU A 10 -20.24 7.53 34.82
N PRO A 11 -19.53 8.09 33.83
CA PRO A 11 -19.17 7.37 32.63
C PRO A 11 -18.23 6.20 33.01
N LYS A 12 -18.62 4.97 32.66
CA LYS A 12 -17.83 3.74 32.90
C LYS A 12 -16.56 3.62 32.03
N LEU A 13 -16.24 4.63 31.24
CA LEU A 13 -15.06 4.64 30.39
C LEU A 13 -13.85 5.04 31.23
N ILE A 14 -12.97 4.08 31.49
CA ILE A 14 -11.72 4.25 32.24
C ILE A 14 -10.59 3.90 31.27
N PHE A 15 -9.63 4.82 31.13
CA PHE A 15 -8.43 4.66 30.32
C PHE A 15 -7.27 4.07 31.15
N SER A 16 -6.10 3.91 30.54
CA SER A 16 -4.87 3.59 31.26
C SER A 16 -4.57 4.60 32.38
N GLU A 17 -3.81 4.14 33.39
CA GLU A 17 -3.47 4.95 34.57
C GLU A 17 -2.77 6.27 34.19
N ALA A 18 -1.85 6.23 33.22
CA ALA A 18 -1.17 7.42 32.71
C ALA A 18 -2.14 8.47 32.14
N VAL A 19 -3.14 8.03 31.35
CA VAL A 19 -4.14 8.94 30.76
C VAL A 19 -5.10 9.45 31.84
N GLU A 20 -5.47 8.62 32.81
CA GLU A 20 -6.35 9.00 33.92
C GLU A 20 -5.70 10.04 34.87
N GLU A 21 -4.41 9.91 35.16
CA GLU A 21 -3.65 10.86 35.97
C GLU A 21 -3.68 12.27 35.36
N GLU A 22 -3.40 12.36 34.05
CA GLU A 22 -3.42 13.64 33.33
C GLU A 22 -4.83 14.24 33.26
N ILE A 23 -5.86 13.41 33.01
CA ILE A 23 -7.25 13.84 33.05
C ILE A 23 -7.60 14.37 34.45
N ALA A 24 -7.16 13.70 35.52
CA ALA A 24 -7.41 14.11 36.89
C ALA A 24 -6.70 15.45 37.23
N ALA A 25 -5.49 15.66 36.73
CA ALA A 25 -4.76 16.92 36.88
C ALA A 25 -5.52 18.09 36.22
N ILE A 26 -5.96 17.92 34.97
CA ILE A 26 -6.74 18.93 34.24
C ILE A 26 -8.09 19.18 34.93
N VAL A 27 -8.78 18.13 35.38
CA VAL A 27 -10.06 18.26 36.10
C VAL A 27 -9.89 19.02 37.42
N SER A 28 -8.82 18.74 38.16
CA SER A 28 -8.51 19.44 39.42
C SER A 28 -8.24 20.93 39.18
N TYR A 29 -7.53 21.24 38.10
CA TYR A 29 -7.27 22.61 37.67
C TYR A 29 -8.57 23.36 37.28
N LEU A 30 -9.44 22.71 36.50
CA LEU A 30 -10.75 23.29 36.10
C LEU A 30 -11.68 23.52 37.29
N LYS A 31 -11.69 22.61 38.28
CA LYS A 31 -12.47 22.75 39.51
C LYS A 31 -11.96 23.91 40.38
N LYS A 32 -10.64 24.07 40.49
CA LYS A 32 -10.02 25.16 41.28
C LYS A 32 -10.43 26.54 40.77
N HIS A 33 -10.57 26.68 39.45
CA HIS A 33 -10.94 27.94 38.80
C HIS A 33 -12.46 28.12 38.61
N LYS A 34 -13.29 27.22 39.17
CA LYS A 34 -14.76 27.27 39.13
C LYS A 34 -15.34 27.49 37.73
N PHE A 35 -14.75 26.87 36.71
CA PHE A 35 -15.25 26.99 35.35
C PHE A 35 -16.70 26.47 35.25
N GLN A 36 -17.61 27.29 34.74
CA GLN A 36 -19.02 26.89 34.58
C GLN A 36 -19.19 26.07 33.30
N ALA A 37 -19.10 24.75 33.46
CA ALA A 37 -19.21 23.81 32.37
C ALA A 37 -20.66 23.34 32.14
N VAL A 38 -21.10 23.32 30.88
CA VAL A 38 -22.35 22.66 30.45
C VAL A 38 -22.22 21.12 30.54
N ASN A 39 -20.99 20.61 30.40
CA ASN A 39 -20.65 19.19 30.43
C ASN A 39 -19.83 18.83 31.69
N SER A 40 -19.62 17.53 31.95
CA SER A 40 -18.70 17.08 33.01
C SER A 40 -17.27 17.58 32.73
N TYR A 41 -16.56 18.02 33.77
CA TYR A 41 -15.16 18.45 33.69
C TYR A 41 -14.25 17.40 33.03
N ARG A 42 -14.54 16.11 33.24
CA ARG A 42 -13.83 14.99 32.60
C ARG A 42 -13.93 15.02 31.07
N ASN A 43 -15.13 15.27 30.54
CA ASN A 43 -15.33 15.34 29.08
C ASN A 43 -14.66 16.58 28.47
N ILE A 44 -14.54 17.67 29.24
CA ILE A 44 -13.82 18.86 28.80
C ILE A 44 -12.32 18.54 28.72
N ALA A 45 -11.75 17.91 29.75
CA ALA A 45 -10.36 17.48 29.76
C ALA A 45 -10.02 16.56 28.57
N ILE A 46 -10.84 15.54 28.31
CA ILE A 46 -10.65 14.64 27.17
C ILE A 46 -10.75 15.39 25.83
N ASN A 47 -11.72 16.31 25.69
CA ASN A 47 -11.87 17.10 24.46
C ASN A 47 -10.69 18.06 24.24
N LEU A 48 -10.10 18.59 25.30
CA LEU A 48 -8.91 19.43 25.23
C LEU A 48 -7.69 18.63 24.78
N LEU A 49 -7.45 17.47 25.39
CA LEU A 49 -6.35 16.57 25.00
C LEU A 49 -6.50 16.07 23.55
N LYS A 50 -7.74 15.82 23.09
CA LYS A 50 -8.02 15.45 21.69
C LYS A 50 -8.01 16.62 20.71
N ASN A 51 -7.66 17.82 21.16
CA ASN A 51 -7.59 19.04 20.37
C ASN A 51 -8.90 19.37 19.61
N ASN A 52 -10.04 19.26 20.32
CA ASN A 52 -11.36 19.52 19.75
C ASN A 52 -11.60 21.03 19.56
N LYS A 53 -11.68 21.46 18.30
CA LYS A 53 -11.86 22.87 17.88
C LYS A 53 -12.92 23.63 18.67
N LYS A 54 -14.12 23.07 18.85
CA LYS A 54 -15.25 23.76 19.53
C LYS A 54 -15.01 23.99 21.02
N THR A 55 -14.23 23.13 21.66
CA THR A 55 -13.92 23.23 23.09
C THR A 55 -12.72 24.16 23.30
N TYR A 56 -11.75 24.08 22.39
CA TYR A 56 -10.59 24.95 22.36
C TYR A 56 -11.00 26.42 22.15
N GLU A 57 -11.85 26.72 21.17
CA GLU A 57 -12.35 28.09 20.91
C GLU A 57 -13.02 28.71 22.16
N LYS A 58 -13.89 27.95 22.84
CA LYS A 58 -14.60 28.44 24.04
C LYS A 58 -13.69 28.70 25.23
N LEU A 59 -12.61 27.95 25.36
CA LEU A 59 -11.67 28.08 26.47
C LEU A 59 -10.56 29.07 26.18
N HIS A 60 -10.27 29.34 24.90
CA HIS A 60 -9.30 30.35 24.48
C HIS A 60 -9.72 31.76 24.86
N ASP A 61 -11.02 32.05 24.83
CA ASP A 61 -11.59 33.34 25.22
C ASP A 61 -11.56 33.60 26.74
N GLU A 62 -11.20 32.59 27.54
CA GLU A 62 -11.20 32.66 29.00
C GLU A 62 -9.79 32.91 29.55
N PRO A 63 -9.63 33.73 30.60
CA PRO A 63 -8.33 34.11 31.17
C PRO A 63 -7.54 32.92 31.77
N LEU A 64 -8.23 31.81 32.05
CA LEU A 64 -7.65 30.53 32.47
C LEU A 64 -6.85 29.80 31.38
N TRP A 65 -6.96 30.20 30.10
CA TRP A 65 -6.26 29.54 29.00
C TRP A 65 -4.73 29.60 29.13
N THR A 66 -4.19 30.77 29.54
CA THR A 66 -2.75 31.05 29.58
C THR A 66 -2.00 30.10 30.52
N GLU A 67 -2.63 29.70 31.62
CA GLU A 67 -2.05 28.77 32.60
C GLU A 67 -2.38 27.30 32.27
N LEU A 68 -3.50 27.05 31.58
CA LEU A 68 -3.91 25.70 31.19
C LEU A 68 -3.10 25.16 29.99
N GLN A 69 -2.70 26.03 29.06
CA GLN A 69 -1.95 25.66 27.86
C GLN A 69 -0.67 24.85 28.15
N PRO A 70 0.24 25.27 29.06
CA PRO A 70 1.44 24.49 29.35
C PRO A 70 1.12 23.13 29.99
N ILE A 71 0.07 23.05 30.82
CA ILE A 71 -0.39 21.81 31.45
C ILE A 71 -0.90 20.83 30.37
N LEU A 72 -1.66 21.32 29.39
CA LEU A 72 -2.17 20.50 28.30
C LEU A 72 -1.05 19.96 27.40
N ILE A 73 -0.01 20.76 27.12
CA ILE A 73 1.13 20.34 26.31
C ILE A 73 1.92 19.25 27.03
N GLU A 74 2.17 19.43 28.33
CA GLU A 74 2.91 18.44 29.12
C GLU A 74 2.13 17.13 29.28
N ALA A 75 0.81 17.23 29.55
CA ALA A 75 -0.08 16.09 29.61
C ALA A 75 -0.13 15.33 28.28
N ALA A 76 -0.18 16.05 27.15
CA ALA A 76 -0.18 15.43 25.83
C ALA A 76 1.13 14.67 25.56
N ARG A 77 2.28 15.30 25.87
CA ARG A 77 3.60 14.71 25.72
C ARG A 77 3.78 13.47 26.59
N HIS A 78 3.26 13.47 27.81
CA HIS A 78 3.32 12.33 28.71
C HIS A 78 2.52 11.12 28.16
N ILE A 79 1.33 11.38 27.60
CA ILE A 79 0.51 10.35 26.94
C ILE A 79 1.21 9.80 25.70
N GLU A 80 1.78 10.66 24.86
CA GLU A 80 2.53 10.26 23.65
C GLU A 80 3.73 9.35 23.99
N LEU A 81 4.48 9.68 25.05
CA LEU A 81 5.59 8.86 25.54
C LEU A 81 5.14 7.50 26.08
N HIS A 82 3.94 7.41 26.67
CA HIS A 82 3.44 6.16 27.22
C HIS A 82 3.00 5.17 26.12
N HIS A 83 2.47 5.70 25.02
CA HIS A 83 1.99 4.91 23.89
C HIS A 83 3.05 4.67 22.80
N ASP A 84 4.25 5.25 22.92
CA ASP A 84 5.31 5.19 21.89
C ASP A 84 4.82 5.73 20.52
N THR A 85 3.98 6.78 20.56
CA THR A 85 3.38 7.41 19.36
C THR A 85 3.62 8.92 19.36
N ASP A 86 3.86 9.50 18.18
CA ASP A 86 4.03 10.96 18.01
C ASP A 86 2.69 11.72 17.83
N ASP A 87 1.55 11.03 17.78
CA ASP A 87 0.21 11.64 17.62
C ASP A 87 -0.73 11.25 18.76
N ILE A 88 -1.10 12.21 19.60
CA ILE A 88 -2.09 12.02 20.68
C ILE A 88 -3.42 11.40 20.21
N LYS A 89 -3.86 11.63 18.97
CA LYS A 89 -5.09 11.02 18.46
C LYS A 89 -4.95 9.51 18.28
N GLU A 90 -3.75 9.05 17.92
CA GLU A 90 -3.42 7.63 17.79
C GLU A 90 -3.42 6.97 19.17
N ALA A 91 -2.74 7.58 20.15
CA ALA A 91 -2.76 7.14 21.54
C ALA A 91 -4.19 6.99 22.10
N PHE A 92 -5.05 7.99 21.90
CA PHE A 92 -6.45 7.87 22.30
C PHE A 92 -7.19 6.77 21.52
N ALA A 93 -6.91 6.56 20.23
CA ALA A 93 -7.54 5.51 19.44
C ALA A 93 -7.18 4.11 19.97
N GLU A 94 -5.94 3.90 20.39
CA GLU A 94 -5.49 2.67 21.05
C GLU A 94 -6.24 2.42 22.36
N GLU A 95 -6.38 3.45 23.21
CA GLU A 95 -7.14 3.39 24.45
C GLU A 95 -8.61 2.98 24.23
N TYR A 96 -9.29 3.60 23.24
CA TYR A 96 -10.65 3.20 22.87
C TYR A 96 -10.70 1.76 22.32
N ALA A 97 -9.70 1.36 21.54
CA ALA A 97 -9.62 0.00 21.01
C ALA A 97 -9.43 -1.03 22.13
N ALA A 98 -8.58 -0.73 23.13
CA ALA A 98 -8.36 -1.58 24.31
C ALA A 98 -9.64 -1.74 25.13
N PHE A 99 -10.32 -0.63 25.43
CA PHE A 99 -11.61 -0.66 26.14
C PHE A 99 -12.68 -1.46 25.39
N ASN A 100 -12.80 -1.25 24.07
CA ASN A 100 -13.74 -1.98 23.24
C ASN A 100 -13.43 -3.49 23.19
N ARG A 101 -12.16 -3.89 23.13
CA ARG A 101 -11.74 -5.30 23.22
C ARG A 101 -12.18 -5.91 24.56
N GLY A 102 -12.05 -5.17 25.66
CA GLY A 102 -12.53 -5.59 26.98
C GLY A 102 -14.04 -5.88 26.98
N ILE A 103 -14.84 -4.94 26.48
CA ILE A 103 -16.30 -5.12 26.36
C ILE A 103 -16.65 -6.32 25.48
N VAL A 104 -16.00 -6.46 24.32
CA VAL A 104 -16.27 -7.59 23.42
C VAL A 104 -15.95 -8.92 24.12
N THR A 105 -14.88 -8.98 24.90
CA THR A 105 -14.51 -10.19 25.65
C THR A 105 -15.51 -10.51 26.76
N GLU A 106 -16.06 -9.49 27.43
CA GLU A 106 -17.05 -9.66 28.50
C GLU A 106 -18.45 -10.02 27.97
N VAL A 107 -18.84 -9.47 26.82
CA VAL A 107 -20.20 -9.62 26.28
C VAL A 107 -20.32 -10.80 25.32
N VAL A 108 -19.27 -11.08 24.54
CA VAL A 108 -19.31 -12.10 23.50
C VAL A 108 -18.77 -13.41 24.04
N HIS A 109 -19.66 -14.21 24.62
CA HIS A 109 -19.39 -15.61 24.92
C HIS A 109 -19.72 -16.48 23.72
N TYR A 110 -18.70 -16.92 23.00
CA TYR A 110 -18.87 -17.99 22.01
C TYR A 110 -19.03 -19.32 22.74
N LYS A 111 -20.12 -20.03 22.43
CA LYS A 111 -20.25 -21.44 22.77
C LYS A 111 -19.18 -22.17 21.95
N GLU A 112 -18.13 -22.69 22.59
CA GLU A 112 -17.11 -23.49 21.92
C GLU A 112 -17.79 -24.65 21.17
N GLN A 113 -18.00 -24.49 19.87
CA GLN A 113 -18.08 -25.64 18.98
C GLN A 113 -16.65 -26.10 18.73
N MET A 114 -16.12 -26.90 19.67
CA MET A 114 -14.99 -27.79 19.44
C MET A 114 -15.38 -28.82 18.37
N ASN A 115 -15.42 -28.41 17.09
CA ASN A 115 -15.31 -29.25 15.88
C ASN A 115 -15.80 -28.51 14.63
N GLU A 116 -15.32 -27.30 14.37
CA GLU A 116 -15.16 -26.93 12.97
C GLU A 116 -13.82 -27.52 12.54
N GLN A 117 -13.88 -28.66 11.84
CA GLN A 117 -12.74 -29.15 11.08
C GLN A 117 -12.21 -27.96 10.29
N LYS A 118 -10.98 -27.51 10.60
CA LYS A 118 -10.34 -26.41 9.86
C LYS A 118 -10.62 -26.63 8.39
N THR A 119 -11.43 -25.74 7.81
CA THR A 119 -11.85 -25.92 6.42
C THR A 119 -10.59 -25.97 5.56
N LEU A 120 -10.61 -26.68 4.43
CA LEU A 120 -9.44 -26.77 3.56
C LEU A 120 -8.86 -25.38 3.24
N THR A 121 -9.73 -24.38 3.16
CA THR A 121 -9.42 -22.95 3.06
C THR A 121 -8.57 -22.43 4.23
N GLU A 122 -8.91 -22.70 5.49
CA GLU A 122 -8.13 -22.24 6.66
C GLU A 122 -6.75 -22.90 6.77
N ARG A 123 -6.60 -24.14 6.30
CA ARG A 123 -5.28 -24.79 6.23
C ARG A 123 -4.39 -24.16 5.16
N ILE A 124 -4.97 -23.86 4.01
CA ILE A 124 -4.28 -23.17 2.92
C ILE A 124 -3.93 -21.73 3.37
N ASP A 125 -4.83 -21.04 4.05
CA ASP A 125 -4.58 -19.67 4.52
C ASP A 125 -3.46 -19.63 5.56
N ASN A 126 -3.40 -20.60 6.48
CA ASN A 126 -2.30 -20.70 7.44
C ASN A 126 -0.93 -20.89 6.78
N ILE A 127 -0.85 -21.60 5.65
CA ILE A 127 0.42 -21.80 4.94
C ILE A 127 0.80 -20.58 4.10
N LEU A 128 -0.19 -19.91 3.50
CA LEU A 128 0.02 -18.74 2.65
C LEU A 128 0.32 -17.47 3.45
N ILE A 129 -0.21 -17.35 4.67
CA ILE A 129 -0.06 -16.18 5.55
C ILE A 129 1.10 -16.35 6.54
N HIS A 130 1.81 -17.49 6.51
CA HIS A 130 2.95 -17.67 7.40
C HIS A 130 4.05 -16.64 7.08
N PRO A 131 4.50 -15.82 8.05
CA PRO A 131 5.44 -14.72 7.81
C PRO A 131 6.76 -15.16 7.14
N LEU A 132 7.19 -16.40 7.39
CA LEU A 132 8.41 -16.96 6.79
C LEU A 132 8.19 -17.74 5.47
N PHE A 133 7.03 -18.40 5.29
CA PHE A 133 6.79 -19.26 4.11
C PHE A 133 5.93 -18.58 3.04
N GLY A 134 5.12 -17.59 3.41
CA GLY A 134 4.24 -16.86 2.50
C GLY A 134 5.00 -16.08 1.43
N ILE A 135 6.13 -15.43 1.79
CA ILE A 135 6.96 -14.67 0.84
C ILE A 135 7.65 -15.61 -0.18
N PRO A 136 8.33 -16.71 0.23
CA PRO A 136 8.88 -17.68 -0.72
C PRO A 136 7.83 -18.30 -1.65
N ILE A 137 6.65 -18.66 -1.11
CA ILE A 137 5.56 -19.23 -1.92
C ILE A 137 5.05 -18.20 -2.94
N PHE A 138 4.93 -16.93 -2.53
CA PHE A 138 4.56 -15.85 -3.45
C PHE A 138 5.56 -15.68 -4.58
N LEU A 139 6.85 -15.64 -4.24
CA LEU A 139 7.93 -15.56 -5.23
C LEU A 139 7.91 -16.77 -6.17
N PHE A 140 7.60 -17.97 -5.68
CA PHE A 140 7.46 -19.16 -6.49
C PHE A 140 6.29 -19.05 -7.49
N PHE A 141 5.13 -18.56 -7.06
CA PHE A 141 3.99 -18.31 -7.95
C PHE A 141 4.30 -17.23 -8.99
N MET A 142 4.95 -16.14 -8.59
CA MET A 142 5.38 -15.09 -9.53
C MET A 142 6.40 -15.60 -10.53
N TRP A 143 7.38 -16.38 -10.08
CA TRP A 143 8.33 -17.06 -10.95
C TRP A 143 7.62 -17.98 -11.95
N GLY A 144 6.68 -18.79 -11.48
CA GLY A 144 5.86 -19.67 -12.34
C GLY A 144 5.04 -18.89 -13.36
N LEU A 145 4.44 -17.76 -12.96
CA LEU A 145 3.69 -16.87 -13.85
C LEU A 145 4.60 -16.28 -14.93
N PHE A 146 5.78 -15.77 -14.58
CA PHE A 146 6.74 -15.26 -15.55
C PHE A 146 7.25 -16.35 -16.49
N GLN A 147 7.61 -17.53 -15.95
CA GLN A 147 8.06 -18.66 -16.75
C GLN A 147 6.99 -19.09 -17.75
N LEU A 148 5.73 -19.19 -17.31
CA LEU A 148 4.59 -19.52 -18.16
C LEU A 148 4.36 -18.44 -19.21
N THR A 149 4.45 -17.16 -18.84
CA THR A 149 4.29 -16.03 -19.76
C THR A 149 5.32 -16.06 -20.89
N PHE A 150 6.60 -16.26 -20.58
CA PHE A 150 7.63 -16.33 -21.61
C PHE A 150 7.55 -17.63 -22.43
N THR A 151 7.30 -18.77 -21.79
CA THR A 151 7.26 -20.07 -22.49
C THR A 151 6.06 -20.16 -23.44
N VAL A 152 4.87 -19.81 -22.95
CA VAL A 152 3.64 -19.85 -23.77
C VAL A 152 3.60 -18.67 -24.74
N GLY A 153 4.12 -17.52 -24.34
CA GLY A 153 4.11 -16.30 -25.14
C GLY A 153 5.11 -16.27 -26.28
N ASN A 154 6.20 -17.05 -26.22
CA ASN A 154 7.12 -17.22 -27.35
C ASN A 154 6.44 -17.85 -28.57
N ILE A 155 5.48 -18.76 -28.38
CA ILE A 155 4.77 -19.42 -29.49
C ILE A 155 4.03 -18.42 -30.40
N PRO A 156 3.12 -17.56 -29.89
CA PRO A 156 2.47 -16.54 -30.70
C PRO A 156 3.45 -15.44 -31.16
N MET A 157 4.52 -15.18 -30.41
CA MET A 157 5.56 -14.23 -30.83
C MET A 157 6.23 -14.69 -32.13
N GLU A 158 6.64 -15.96 -32.23
CA GLU A 158 7.24 -16.51 -33.46
C GLU A 158 6.28 -16.48 -34.66
N TRP A 159 4.98 -16.70 -34.43
CA TRP A 159 3.98 -16.64 -35.51
C TRP A 159 3.79 -15.22 -36.03
N ILE A 160 3.76 -14.24 -35.12
CA ILE A 160 3.68 -12.83 -35.47
C ILE A 160 4.95 -12.40 -36.22
N ASP A 161 6.12 -12.79 -35.73
CA ASP A 161 7.40 -12.46 -36.38
C ASP A 161 7.45 -13.04 -37.80
N GLY A 162 7.11 -14.32 -37.96
CA GLY A 162 7.01 -14.98 -39.26
C GLY A 162 6.01 -14.30 -40.21
N PHE A 163 4.88 -13.81 -39.69
CA PHE A 163 3.90 -13.04 -40.48
C PHE A 163 4.47 -11.71 -40.99
N PHE A 164 5.15 -10.94 -40.13
CA PHE A 164 5.75 -9.66 -40.51
C PHE A 164 6.94 -9.84 -41.46
N VAL A 165 7.76 -10.88 -41.27
CA VAL A 165 8.83 -11.25 -42.19
C VAL A 165 8.26 -11.67 -43.55
N TRP A 166 7.21 -12.48 -43.57
CA TRP A 166 6.53 -12.85 -44.82
C TRP A 166 5.96 -11.62 -45.54
N LEU A 167 5.29 -10.73 -44.81
CA LEU A 167 4.71 -9.50 -45.35
C LEU A 167 5.80 -8.58 -45.94
N GLY A 168 6.92 -8.44 -45.24
CA GLY A 168 8.09 -7.71 -45.72
C GLY A 168 8.65 -8.29 -47.02
N ASN A 169 8.77 -9.62 -47.10
CA ASN A 169 9.25 -10.32 -48.30
C ASN A 169 8.29 -10.25 -49.50
N VAL A 170 6.98 -10.13 -49.27
CA VAL A 170 5.98 -9.96 -50.35
C VAL A 170 5.99 -8.53 -50.91
N ILE A 171 6.18 -7.53 -50.04
CA ILE A 171 6.14 -6.11 -50.43
C ILE A 171 7.49 -5.67 -51.03
N ALA A 172 8.61 -6.20 -50.51
CA ALA A 172 9.96 -5.92 -50.98
C ALA A 172 10.15 -5.95 -52.51
N PRO A 173 9.67 -6.96 -53.27
CA PRO A 173 9.86 -7.00 -54.73
C PRO A 173 8.96 -6.05 -55.52
N THR A 174 7.92 -5.47 -54.91
CA THR A 174 7.01 -4.52 -55.59
C THR A 174 7.53 -3.08 -55.64
N ILE A 175 8.62 -2.78 -54.92
CA ILE A 175 9.20 -1.43 -54.82
C ILE A 175 10.58 -1.43 -55.46
N SER A 176 10.73 -0.68 -56.56
CA SER A 176 11.98 -0.61 -57.32
C SER A 176 13.05 0.31 -56.73
N ASN A 177 12.68 1.17 -55.77
CA ASN A 177 13.58 2.15 -55.14
C ASN A 177 14.05 1.62 -53.77
N ASP A 178 15.36 1.48 -53.60
CA ASP A 178 15.98 0.82 -52.44
C ASP A 178 15.77 1.60 -51.13
N ASP A 179 15.82 2.94 -51.18
CA ASP A 179 15.61 3.79 -50.00
C ASP A 179 14.17 3.69 -49.49
N VAL A 180 13.20 3.69 -50.41
CA VAL A 180 11.77 3.58 -50.08
C VAL A 180 11.43 2.17 -49.58
N ARG A 181 12.08 1.15 -50.16
CA ARG A 181 11.93 -0.24 -49.73
C ARG A 181 12.41 -0.43 -48.30
N SER A 182 13.62 0.03 -47.95
CA SER A 182 14.14 -0.12 -46.58
C SER A 182 13.30 0.67 -45.56
N LEU A 183 12.83 1.87 -45.92
CA LEU A 183 11.96 2.65 -45.03
C LEU A 183 10.63 1.92 -44.73
N ILE A 184 10.02 1.28 -45.72
CA ILE A 184 8.73 0.60 -45.55
C ILE A 184 8.91 -0.78 -44.89
N VAL A 185 9.88 -1.58 -45.35
CA VAL A 185 10.07 -2.96 -44.88
C VAL A 185 10.76 -2.98 -43.52
N ASP A 186 11.90 -2.31 -43.37
CA ASP A 186 12.66 -2.34 -42.10
C ASP A 186 12.12 -1.29 -41.12
N GLY A 187 11.73 -0.12 -41.62
CA GLY A 187 11.21 0.97 -40.79
C GLY A 187 9.79 0.73 -40.29
N ILE A 188 8.81 0.69 -41.20
CA ILE A 188 7.39 0.60 -40.82
C ILE A 188 7.01 -0.83 -40.43
N ILE A 189 7.22 -1.80 -41.32
CA ILE A 189 6.78 -3.19 -41.09
C ILE A 189 7.58 -3.81 -39.94
N GLY A 190 8.91 -3.67 -39.96
CA GLY A 190 9.78 -4.10 -38.86
C GLY A 190 9.47 -3.40 -37.54
N GLY A 191 9.29 -2.07 -37.56
CA GLY A 191 8.95 -1.28 -36.38
C GLY A 191 7.60 -1.65 -35.75
N VAL A 192 6.55 -1.77 -36.57
CA VAL A 192 5.22 -2.20 -36.09
C VAL A 192 5.27 -3.65 -35.62
N GLY A 193 5.97 -4.53 -36.34
CA GLY A 193 6.21 -5.91 -35.94
C GLY A 193 6.83 -5.99 -34.54
N ALA A 194 7.89 -5.23 -34.29
CA ALA A 194 8.56 -5.16 -32.99
C ALA A 194 7.61 -4.79 -31.84
N VAL A 195 6.69 -3.85 -32.05
CA VAL A 195 5.70 -3.47 -31.03
C VAL A 195 4.65 -4.56 -30.82
N VAL A 196 4.14 -5.13 -31.91
CA VAL A 196 3.07 -6.15 -31.86
C VAL A 196 3.57 -7.45 -31.21
N LEU A 197 4.84 -7.81 -31.38
CA LEU A 197 5.48 -8.98 -30.78
C LEU A 197 5.37 -9.05 -29.26
N PHE A 198 5.29 -7.91 -28.56
CA PHE A 198 5.14 -7.88 -27.10
C PHE A 198 3.71 -8.09 -26.61
N THR A 199 2.71 -7.93 -27.49
CA THR A 199 1.29 -7.96 -27.12
C THR A 199 0.85 -9.31 -26.54
N PRO A 200 1.21 -10.48 -27.12
CA PRO A 200 0.80 -11.77 -26.57
C PRO A 200 1.31 -12.00 -25.14
N ASN A 201 2.57 -11.64 -24.87
CA ASN A 201 3.17 -11.77 -23.54
C ASN A 201 2.42 -10.93 -22.51
N ILE A 202 2.06 -9.69 -22.85
CA ILE A 202 1.30 -8.80 -21.97
C ILE A 202 -0.08 -9.39 -21.67
N ILE A 203 -0.78 -9.94 -22.66
CA ILE A 203 -2.11 -10.55 -22.48
C ILE A 203 -2.02 -11.75 -21.52
N ILE A 204 -1.04 -12.63 -21.71
CA ILE A 204 -0.86 -13.81 -20.85
C ILE A 204 -0.53 -13.38 -19.41
N LEU A 205 0.38 -12.40 -19.26
CA LEU A 205 0.71 -11.83 -17.96
C LEU A 205 -0.55 -11.26 -17.27
N PHE A 206 -1.36 -10.50 -18.01
CA PHE A 206 -2.59 -9.90 -17.48
C PHE A 206 -3.60 -10.95 -17.03
N ILE A 207 -3.76 -12.04 -17.79
CA ILE A 207 -4.60 -13.18 -17.40
C ILE A 207 -4.07 -13.83 -16.12
N GLY A 208 -2.75 -14.04 -16.02
CA GLY A 208 -2.13 -14.61 -14.83
C GLY A 208 -2.36 -13.75 -13.59
N ILE A 209 -2.17 -12.43 -13.70
CA ILE A 209 -2.39 -11.48 -12.61
C ILE A 209 -3.87 -11.44 -12.22
N ALA A 210 -4.78 -11.40 -13.20
CA ALA A 210 -6.22 -11.45 -12.95
C ALA A 210 -6.64 -12.74 -12.23
N LEU A 211 -5.98 -13.86 -12.50
CA LEU A 211 -6.22 -15.13 -11.79
C LEU A 211 -5.74 -15.04 -10.32
N LEU A 212 -4.56 -14.46 -10.07
CA LEU A 212 -4.06 -14.23 -8.71
C LEU A 212 -4.92 -13.24 -7.92
N GLU A 213 -5.52 -12.27 -8.60
CA GLU A 213 -6.47 -11.32 -8.02
C GLU A 213 -7.81 -12.00 -7.67
N THR A 214 -8.39 -12.76 -8.61
CA THR A 214 -9.69 -13.42 -8.44
C THR A 214 -9.67 -14.56 -7.42
N THR A 215 -8.52 -15.21 -7.23
CA THR A 215 -8.32 -16.23 -6.17
C THR A 215 -8.17 -15.63 -4.77
N GLY A 216 -8.10 -14.30 -4.64
CA GLY A 216 -7.89 -13.63 -3.35
C GLY A 216 -6.48 -13.85 -2.78
N TYR A 217 -5.54 -14.39 -3.55
CA TYR A 217 -4.17 -14.55 -3.09
C TYR A 217 -3.48 -13.18 -2.89
N MET A 218 -3.76 -12.23 -3.80
CA MET A 218 -3.25 -10.86 -3.71
C MET A 218 -3.65 -10.14 -2.42
N SER A 219 -4.89 -10.32 -1.93
CA SER A 219 -5.33 -9.67 -0.68
C SER A 219 -4.63 -10.25 0.56
N ARG A 220 -4.37 -11.56 0.56
CA ARG A 220 -3.63 -12.25 1.64
C ARG A 220 -2.15 -11.82 1.68
N VAL A 221 -1.53 -11.71 0.51
CA VAL A 221 -0.12 -11.29 0.39
C VAL A 221 0.05 -9.81 0.77
N ALA A 222 -0.89 -8.95 0.39
CA ALA A 222 -0.89 -7.54 0.79
C ALA A 222 -0.94 -7.39 2.32
N PHE A 223 -1.73 -8.21 3.01
CA PHE A 223 -1.77 -8.23 4.48
C PHE A 223 -0.46 -8.71 5.09
N LEU A 224 0.16 -9.76 4.53
CA LEU A 224 1.44 -10.29 4.99
C LEU A 224 2.57 -9.24 4.94
N LEU A 225 2.54 -8.41 3.90
CA LEU A 225 3.58 -7.42 3.61
C LEU A 225 3.28 -6.03 4.17
N ASP A 226 2.08 -5.81 4.72
CA ASP A 226 1.66 -4.53 5.26
C ASP A 226 2.64 -4.03 6.33
N GLY A 227 3.06 -4.89 7.26
CA GLY A 227 4.03 -4.54 8.30
C GLY A 227 5.43 -4.17 7.79
N PHE A 228 5.87 -4.70 6.64
CA PHE A 228 7.14 -4.30 6.02
C PHE A 228 7.02 -2.95 5.33
N PHE A 229 5.96 -2.75 4.55
CA PHE A 229 5.72 -1.51 3.80
C PHE A 229 5.37 -0.33 4.70
N HIS A 230 4.72 -0.56 5.84
CA HIS A 230 4.39 0.49 6.79
C HIS A 230 5.64 1.19 7.33
N LYS A 231 6.76 0.47 7.49
CA LYS A 231 8.06 1.05 7.87
C LYS A 231 8.61 2.04 6.83
N PHE A 232 8.21 1.89 5.57
CA PHE A 232 8.56 2.80 4.47
C PHE A 232 7.48 3.86 4.22
N GLY A 233 6.46 3.96 5.09
CA GLY A 233 5.34 4.89 4.93
C GLY A 233 4.38 4.52 3.79
N LEU A 234 4.35 3.25 3.37
CA LEU A 234 3.51 2.72 2.31
C LEU A 234 2.50 1.71 2.88
N HIS A 235 1.32 1.64 2.26
CA HIS A 235 0.37 0.57 2.53
C HIS A 235 0.84 -0.74 1.87
N GLY A 236 0.63 -1.90 2.51
CA GLY A 236 0.87 -3.23 1.91
C GLY A 236 0.13 -3.47 0.59
N GLN A 237 -0.94 -2.70 0.30
CA GLN A 237 -1.60 -2.71 -1.01
C GLN A 237 -0.71 -2.18 -2.16
N SER A 238 0.30 -1.36 -1.85
CA SER A 238 1.28 -0.83 -2.82
C SER A 238 2.21 -1.90 -3.38
N PHE A 239 2.36 -3.03 -2.70
CA PHE A 239 3.18 -4.14 -3.17
C PHE A 239 2.67 -4.75 -4.47
N ILE A 240 1.35 -4.79 -4.67
CA ILE A 240 0.72 -5.45 -5.83
C ILE A 240 1.17 -4.77 -7.14
N PRO A 241 1.07 -3.43 -7.29
CA PRO A 241 1.63 -2.74 -8.45
C PRO A 241 3.14 -2.85 -8.59
N LEU A 242 3.89 -2.84 -7.47
CA LEU A 242 5.34 -2.90 -7.49
C LEU A 242 5.86 -4.23 -8.07
N VAL A 243 5.33 -5.37 -7.61
CA VAL A 243 5.71 -6.67 -8.17
C VAL A 243 5.30 -6.80 -9.63
N THR A 244 4.11 -6.30 -9.96
CA THR A 244 3.63 -6.28 -11.34
C THR A 244 4.55 -5.43 -12.24
N GLY A 245 5.13 -4.35 -11.69
CA GLY A 245 6.04 -3.43 -12.37
C GLY A 245 7.34 -4.06 -12.84
N PHE A 246 7.85 -5.05 -12.11
CA PHE A 246 9.01 -5.84 -12.54
C PHE A 246 8.72 -6.67 -13.79
N GLY A 247 7.49 -7.14 -13.96
CA GLY A 247 7.07 -7.86 -15.17
C GLY A 247 6.85 -6.92 -16.34
N CYS A 248 5.86 -6.03 -16.19
CA CYS A 248 5.50 -5.05 -17.20
C CYS A 248 4.96 -3.78 -16.54
N SER A 249 5.47 -2.62 -16.94
CA SER A 249 5.05 -1.34 -16.36
C SER A 249 3.58 -1.01 -16.67
N ILE A 250 3.03 -1.43 -17.82
CA ILE A 250 1.65 -1.12 -18.23
C ILE A 250 0.61 -1.66 -17.22
N PRO A 251 0.55 -2.97 -16.92
CA PRO A 251 -0.38 -3.49 -15.92
C PRO A 251 -0.08 -2.97 -14.51
N ALA A 252 1.18 -2.66 -14.21
CA ALA A 252 1.56 -2.06 -12.92
C ALA A 252 0.91 -0.69 -12.73
N TYR A 253 1.03 0.19 -13.72
CA TYR A 253 0.35 1.49 -13.75
C TYR A 253 -1.17 1.35 -13.61
N MET A 254 -1.78 0.37 -14.29
CA MET A 254 -3.22 0.11 -14.18
C MET A 254 -3.63 -0.40 -12.79
N SER A 255 -2.84 -1.29 -12.19
CA SER A 255 -3.11 -1.86 -10.87
C SER A 255 -2.98 -0.85 -9.72
N ALA A 256 -2.20 0.22 -9.91
CA ALA A 256 -2.07 1.31 -8.95
C ALA A 256 -3.41 2.03 -8.65
N ARG A 257 -4.44 1.84 -9.48
CA ARG A 257 -5.80 2.34 -9.21
C ARG A 257 -6.47 1.74 -7.97
N ILE A 258 -5.97 0.60 -7.48
CA ILE A 258 -6.50 -0.10 -6.30
C ILE A 258 -6.15 0.68 -5.00
N LEU A 259 -5.10 1.51 -5.01
CA LEU A 259 -4.72 2.31 -3.85
C LEU A 259 -5.72 3.45 -3.60
N LYS A 260 -6.28 3.47 -2.37
CA LYS A 260 -7.25 4.49 -1.94
C LYS A 260 -6.61 5.84 -1.60
N ASN A 261 -5.37 5.83 -1.13
CA ASN A 261 -4.64 7.02 -0.72
C ASN A 261 -3.86 7.60 -1.90
N ASP A 262 -4.07 8.88 -2.21
CA ASP A 262 -3.41 9.53 -3.34
C ASP A 262 -1.89 9.64 -3.15
N ARG A 263 -1.42 9.82 -1.91
CA ARG A 263 0.02 9.86 -1.61
C ARG A 263 0.70 8.53 -1.95
N ASP A 264 0.14 7.43 -1.47
CA ASP A 264 0.71 6.09 -1.69
C ASP A 264 0.64 5.72 -3.18
N ARG A 265 -0.44 6.13 -3.87
CA ARG A 265 -0.60 5.91 -5.31
C ARG A 265 0.47 6.65 -6.10
N LEU A 266 0.70 7.94 -5.83
CA LEU A 266 1.72 8.74 -6.50
C LEU A 266 3.13 8.18 -6.26
N LEU A 267 3.44 7.81 -5.01
CA LEU A 267 4.74 7.22 -4.68
C LEU A 267 4.96 5.91 -5.43
N THR A 268 3.94 5.04 -5.45
CA THR A 268 3.98 3.75 -6.14
C THR A 268 4.17 3.93 -7.65
N LEU A 269 3.45 4.86 -8.27
CA LEU A 269 3.58 5.20 -9.70
C LEU A 269 5.00 5.70 -10.05
N PHE A 270 5.61 6.49 -9.15
CA PHE A 270 6.96 6.99 -9.32
C PHE A 270 7.98 5.84 -9.24
N ILE A 271 7.85 4.97 -8.24
CA ILE A 271 8.74 3.80 -8.05
C ILE A 271 8.63 2.84 -9.24
N ILE A 272 7.43 2.56 -9.75
CA ILE A 272 7.24 1.73 -10.97
C ILE A 272 8.01 2.32 -12.16
N GLY A 273 8.16 3.64 -12.22
CA GLY A 273 8.94 4.32 -13.26
C GLY A 273 10.41 3.91 -13.29
N PHE A 274 11.01 3.65 -12.12
CA PHE A 274 12.40 3.18 -11.98
C PHE A 274 12.53 1.65 -12.07
N MET A 275 11.42 0.92 -12.14
CA MET A 275 11.49 -0.53 -12.35
C MET A 275 11.83 -0.84 -13.81
N SER A 276 12.93 -1.54 -14.00
CA SER A 276 13.37 -2.01 -15.30
C SER A 276 12.60 -3.27 -15.72
N CYS A 277 11.68 -3.13 -16.68
CA CYS A 277 11.07 -4.27 -17.34
C CYS A 277 12.02 -4.86 -18.40
N GLY A 278 11.81 -6.13 -18.78
CA GLY A 278 12.66 -6.81 -19.77
C GLY A 278 12.80 -6.09 -21.12
N ALA A 279 11.85 -5.23 -21.48
CA ALA A 279 11.90 -4.42 -22.69
C ALA A 279 12.85 -3.20 -22.64
N ARG A 280 13.27 -2.76 -21.44
CA ARG A 280 14.23 -1.65 -21.29
C ARG A 280 15.68 -2.10 -21.42
N LEU A 281 15.96 -3.37 -21.13
CA LEU A 281 17.33 -3.92 -21.17
C LEU A 281 17.98 -3.79 -22.56
N PRO A 282 17.30 -4.12 -23.68
CA PRO A 282 17.87 -3.91 -25.02
C PRO A 282 18.19 -2.45 -25.33
N VAL A 283 17.36 -1.52 -24.85
CA VAL A 283 17.58 -0.08 -25.01
C VAL A 283 18.82 0.36 -24.23
N TYR A 284 18.95 -0.07 -22.97
CA TYR A 284 20.13 0.23 -22.18
C TYR A 284 21.41 -0.36 -22.77
N VAL A 285 21.35 -1.57 -23.32
CA VAL A 285 22.48 -2.20 -24.01
C VAL A 285 22.85 -1.43 -25.28
N LEU A 286 21.88 -1.01 -26.09
CA LEU A 286 22.11 -0.21 -27.29
C LEU A 286 22.81 1.11 -26.95
N PHE A 287 22.30 1.86 -25.98
CA PHE A 287 22.91 3.13 -25.56
C PHE A 287 24.27 2.92 -24.87
N ALA A 288 24.40 1.89 -24.04
CA ALA A 288 25.67 1.57 -23.39
C ALA A 288 26.75 1.23 -24.42
N GLY A 289 26.45 0.43 -25.44
CA GLY A 289 27.39 0.07 -26.51
C GLY A 289 27.67 1.21 -27.51
N ALA A 290 26.73 2.12 -27.72
CA ALA A 290 26.91 3.26 -28.62
C ALA A 290 27.77 4.38 -28.00
N PHE A 291 27.63 4.63 -26.70
CA PHE A 291 28.30 5.74 -26.00
C PHE A 291 29.52 5.32 -25.18
N PHE A 292 29.61 4.06 -24.76
CA PHE A 292 30.72 3.53 -23.97
C PHE A 292 31.33 2.32 -24.66
N GLY A 293 32.66 2.19 -24.66
CA GLY A 293 33.33 1.03 -25.25
C GLY A 293 32.96 -0.27 -24.55
N ASP A 294 33.06 -1.40 -25.24
CA ASP A 294 32.63 -2.74 -24.77
C ASP A 294 33.17 -3.11 -23.38
N ALA A 295 34.37 -2.62 -23.02
CA ALA A 295 34.99 -2.85 -21.72
C ALA A 295 34.29 -2.12 -20.54
N MET A 296 33.53 -1.06 -20.79
CA MET A 296 32.84 -0.25 -19.76
C MET A 296 31.31 -0.35 -19.84
N ALA A 297 30.76 -0.80 -20.97
CA ALA A 297 29.31 -0.91 -21.17
C ALA A 297 28.62 -1.77 -20.09
N GLY A 298 29.26 -2.86 -19.66
CA GLY A 298 28.76 -3.70 -18.57
C GLY A 298 28.69 -2.99 -17.21
N ASN A 299 29.70 -2.19 -16.88
CA ASN A 299 29.74 -1.43 -15.62
C ASN A 299 28.71 -0.30 -15.60
N VAL A 300 28.49 0.34 -16.75
CA VAL A 300 27.46 1.38 -16.89
C VAL A 300 26.06 0.77 -16.78
N LEU A 301 25.82 -0.38 -17.40
CA LEU A 301 24.55 -1.09 -17.28
C LEU A 301 24.27 -1.52 -15.83
N PHE A 302 25.30 -2.02 -15.12
CA PHE A 302 25.20 -2.37 -13.71
C PHE A 302 24.93 -1.14 -12.82
N ALA A 303 25.60 -0.02 -13.09
CA ALA A 303 25.37 1.23 -12.37
C ALA A 303 23.92 1.72 -12.54
N ILE A 304 23.37 1.66 -13.76
CA ILE A 304 21.97 2.03 -14.05
C ILE A 304 21.00 1.12 -13.27
N TYR A 305 21.23 -0.19 -13.24
CA TYR A 305 20.37 -1.12 -12.51
C TYR A 305 20.42 -0.94 -10.98
N VAL A 306 21.57 -0.53 -10.44
CA VAL A 306 21.73 -0.28 -9.00
C VAL A 306 21.18 1.08 -8.59
N SER A 307 21.29 2.10 -9.44
CA SER A 307 20.72 3.43 -9.18
C SER A 307 19.19 3.48 -9.34
N GLY A 308 18.61 2.53 -10.09
CA GLY A 308 17.20 2.50 -10.46
C GLY A 308 16.94 3.15 -11.82
#